data_AF-A0A259S3S2-F1
#
_entry.id   AF-A0A259S3S2-F1
#
_cell.length_a   1.000
_cell.length_b   1.000
_cell.length_c   1.000
_cell.angle_alpha   90.00
_cell.angle_beta   90.00
_cell.angle_gamma   90.00
#
_symmetry.space_group_name_H-M   'P 1'
#
loop_
_entity.id
_entity.type
_entity.pdbx_description
1 polymer ?
#
loop_
_entity_poly.entity_id
_entity_poly.type
_entity_poly.pdbx_seq_one_letter_code
_entity_poly.pdbx_strand_id
1 'polypeptide(L)'
;MTSVQTEIPSRLGPVRQTYARKEDFPHVARAFVEVSRVVREMGLMQRTPRFYILVATAIAIAFGGAIAGFVLLGDSWFQLLIAGVFGILFTQVAFLAHEAAHRQILASGPANDKLA
;
A
#
# COMPACT_ATOMS: atom_id res chain seq x y z
N MET A 1 36.21 29.46 39.93
CA MET A 1 34.86 29.60 39.33
C MET A 1 34.24 28.21 39.35
N THR A 2 33.34 27.92 40.30
CA THR A 2 32.76 26.59 40.47
C THR A 2 31.24 26.72 40.28
N SER A 3 30.73 26.20 39.17
CA SER A 3 29.29 26.21 38.86
C SER A 3 28.56 25.19 39.74
N VAL A 4 27.68 25.65 40.61
CA VAL A 4 26.75 24.77 41.34
C VAL A 4 25.63 24.39 40.39
N GLN A 5 25.58 23.12 39.96
CA GLN A 5 24.40 22.59 39.27
C GLN A 5 23.31 22.31 40.31
N THR A 6 22.20 23.01 40.22
CA THR A 6 21.00 22.74 41.02
C THR A 6 20.23 21.59 40.39
N GLU A 7 20.36 20.38 40.93
CA GLU A 7 19.48 19.27 40.58
C GLU A 7 18.09 19.53 41.17
N ILE A 8 17.08 19.72 40.31
CA ILE A 8 15.69 19.86 40.75
C ILE A 8 15.11 18.45 40.97
N PRO A 9 14.67 18.09 42.20
CA PRO A 9 14.10 16.78 42.46
C PRO A 9 12.76 16.61 41.71
N SER A 10 12.61 15.48 41.03
CA SER A 10 11.36 15.09 40.36
C SER A 10 10.18 15.09 41.34
N ARG A 11 9.19 15.96 41.12
CA ARG A 11 7.96 16.08 41.93
C ARG A 11 6.87 15.07 41.55
N LEU A 12 7.07 14.32 40.48
CA LEU A 12 6.23 13.20 40.08
C LEU A 12 6.77 11.98 40.82
N GLY A 13 5.98 11.40 41.73
CA GLY A 13 6.37 10.21 42.51
C GLY A 13 6.76 9.01 41.64
N PRO A 14 7.00 7.82 42.22
CA PRO A 14 7.49 6.65 41.50
C PRO A 14 6.63 6.36 40.26
N VAL A 15 7.18 6.60 39.06
CA VAL A 15 6.49 6.33 37.80
C VAL A 15 6.37 4.81 37.67
N ARG A 16 5.17 4.27 37.93
CA ARG A 16 4.88 2.88 37.60
C ARG A 16 4.78 2.74 36.08
N GLN A 17 5.83 2.22 35.47
CA GLN A 17 5.82 1.76 34.09
C GLN A 17 4.87 0.56 33.99
N THR A 18 3.72 0.71 33.36
CA THR A 18 2.85 -0.41 33.01
C THR A 18 3.16 -0.85 31.59
N TYR A 19 3.70 -2.06 31.45
CA TYR A 19 3.88 -2.73 30.16
C TYR A 19 2.68 -3.64 29.88
N ALA A 20 2.20 -3.64 28.64
CA ALA A 20 1.18 -4.59 28.21
C ALA A 20 1.78 -6.01 28.17
N ARG A 21 1.15 -6.94 28.88
CA ARG A 21 1.50 -8.36 28.94
C ARG A 21 0.64 -9.13 27.94
N LYS A 22 1.10 -10.33 27.55
CA LYS A 22 0.36 -11.22 26.64
C LYS A 22 -1.06 -11.53 27.12
N GLU A 23 -1.27 -11.49 28.44
CA GLU A 23 -2.54 -11.68 29.16
C GLU A 23 -3.54 -10.54 28.89
N ASP A 24 -3.04 -9.33 28.63
CA ASP A 24 -3.85 -8.12 28.46
C ASP A 24 -4.49 -8.04 27.07
N PHE A 25 -4.03 -8.89 26.14
CA PHE A 25 -4.56 -8.94 24.78
C PHE A 25 -5.61 -10.04 24.65
N PRO A 26 -6.80 -9.75 24.09
CA PRO A 26 -7.76 -10.78 23.73
C PRO A 26 -7.11 -11.75 22.74
N HIS A 27 -7.52 -13.02 22.80
CA HIS A 27 -7.11 -14.06 21.83
C HIS A 27 -7.07 -13.46 20.42
N VAL A 28 -5.94 -13.59 19.72
CA VAL A 28 -5.60 -12.84 18.48
C VAL A 28 -6.76 -12.79 17.47
N ALA A 29 -7.52 -13.88 17.33
CA ALA A 29 -8.72 -13.92 16.48
C ALA A 29 -9.82 -12.94 16.92
N ARG A 30 -10.10 -12.80 18.23
CA ARG A 30 -11.06 -11.82 18.76
C ARG A 30 -10.58 -10.40 18.55
N ALA A 31 -9.30 -10.12 18.79
CA ALA A 31 -8.70 -8.80 18.54
C ALA A 31 -8.81 -8.40 17.05
N PHE A 32 -8.50 -9.32 16.14
CA PHE A 32 -8.65 -9.09 14.70
C PHE A 32 -10.10 -8.80 14.28
N VAL A 33 -11.06 -9.55 14.81
CA VAL A 33 -12.50 -9.36 14.51
C VAL A 33 -12.98 -7.99 14.98
N GLU A 34 -12.59 -7.58 16.19
CA GLU A 34 -12.96 -6.28 16.76
C GLU A 34 -12.40 -5.13 15.91
N VAL A 35 -11.10 -5.16 15.59
CA VAL A 35 -10.48 -4.15 14.72
C VAL A 35 -11.10 -4.16 13.32
N SER A 36 -11.31 -5.35 12.73
CA SER A 36 -11.94 -5.48 11.41
C SER A 36 -13.35 -4.89 11.37
N ARG A 37 -14.10 -5.02 12.47
CA ARG A 37 -15.43 -4.41 12.60
C ARG A 37 -15.33 -2.89 12.61
N VAL A 38 -14.48 -2.33 13.45
CA VAL A 38 -14.26 -0.87 13.53
C VAL A 38 -13.78 -0.31 12.17
N VAL A 39 -12.83 -0.98 11.51
CA VAL A 39 -12.34 -0.63 10.17
C VAL A 39 -13.45 -0.62 9.12
N ARG A 40 -14.38 -1.59 9.17
CA ARG A 40 -15.55 -1.65 8.28
C ARG A 40 -16.57 -0.56 8.59
N GLU A 41 -16.87 -0.31 9.86
CA GLU A 41 -17.80 0.73 10.33
C GLU A 41 -17.30 2.14 9.94
N MET A 42 -15.99 2.37 10.00
CA MET A 42 -15.37 3.62 9.53
C MET A 42 -15.31 3.73 8.00
N GLY A 43 -15.73 2.71 7.25
CA GLY A 43 -15.72 2.73 5.79
C GLY A 43 -14.32 2.65 5.17
N LEU A 44 -13.29 2.28 5.92
CA LEU A 44 -11.91 2.18 5.41
C LEU A 44 -11.72 1.05 4.37
N MET A 45 -12.68 0.12 4.30
CA MET A 45 -12.72 -0.96 3.31
C MET A 45 -13.63 -0.65 2.12
N GLN A 46 -14.06 0.61 1.96
CA GLN A 46 -14.79 1.01 0.76
C GLN A 46 -13.88 0.91 -0.47
N ARG A 47 -14.45 0.42 -1.57
CA ARG A 47 -13.71 0.29 -2.83
C ARG A 47 -13.37 1.65 -3.41
N THR A 48 -12.24 1.73 -4.10
CA THR A 48 -11.71 2.97 -4.68
C THR A 48 -11.66 2.87 -6.22
N PRO A 49 -12.79 2.68 -6.93
CA PRO A 49 -12.79 2.42 -8.37
C PRO A 49 -12.14 3.55 -9.17
N ARG A 50 -12.27 4.81 -8.72
CA ARG A 50 -11.65 5.97 -9.37
C ARG A 50 -10.13 5.90 -9.36
N PHE A 51 -9.55 5.43 -8.25
CA PHE A 51 -8.10 5.24 -8.14
C PHE A 51 -7.63 4.20 -9.17
N TYR A 52 -8.27 3.04 -9.24
CA TYR A 52 -7.91 1.99 -10.19
C TYR A 52 -8.13 2.38 -11.65
N ILE A 53 -9.17 3.15 -11.96
CA ILE A 53 -9.37 3.72 -13.31
C ILE A 53 -8.21 4.64 -13.69
N LEU A 54 -7.77 5.51 -12.78
CA LEU A 54 -6.64 6.41 -13.02
C LEU A 54 -5.35 5.62 -13.24
N VAL A 55 -5.08 4.62 -12.41
CA VAL A 55 -3.90 3.74 -12.53
C VAL A 55 -3.93 2.99 -13.86
N ALA A 56 -5.04 2.34 -14.21
CA ALA A 56 -5.18 1.60 -15.46
C ALA A 56 -5.00 2.51 -16.68
N THR A 57 -5.56 3.72 -16.64
CA THR A 57 -5.42 4.72 -17.71
C THR A 57 -3.97 5.17 -17.85
N ALA A 58 -3.28 5.45 -16.74
CA ALA A 58 -1.87 5.83 -16.75
C ALA A 58 -0.99 4.72 -17.33
N ILE A 59 -1.23 3.46 -16.95
CA ILE A 59 -0.54 2.28 -17.49
C ILE A 59 -0.78 2.18 -19.00
N ALA A 60 -2.04 2.31 -19.46
CA ALA A 60 -2.38 2.23 -20.89
C ALA A 60 -1.69 3.33 -21.72
N ILE A 61 -1.69 4.58 -21.24
CA ILE A 61 -0.98 5.69 -21.88
C ILE A 61 0.53 5.41 -21.92
N ALA A 62 1.10 4.91 -20.82
CA ALA A 62 2.52 4.60 -20.76
C ALA A 62 2.92 3.45 -21.70
N PHE A 63 2.09 2.42 -21.84
CA PHE A 63 2.27 1.39 -22.88
C PHE A 63 2.24 2.00 -24.28
N GLY A 64 1.27 2.87 -24.57
CA GLY A 64 1.20 3.59 -25.84
C GLY A 64 2.48 4.38 -26.12
N GLY A 65 3.00 5.10 -25.12
CA GLY A 65 4.27 5.84 -25.21
C GLY A 65 5.48 4.93 -25.40
N ALA A 66 5.55 3.81 -24.68
CA ALA A 66 6.64 2.84 -24.81
C ALA A 66 6.64 2.15 -26.19
N ILE A 67 5.46 1.78 -26.71
CA ILE A 67 5.30 1.20 -28.05
C ILE A 67 5.65 2.22 -29.13
N ALA A 68 5.16 3.46 -29.02
CA ALA A 68 5.52 4.53 -29.94
C ALA A 68 7.03 4.81 -29.92
N GLY A 69 7.62 4.88 -28.71
CA GLY A 69 9.06 5.01 -28.52
C GLY A 69 9.84 3.86 -29.13
N PHE A 70 9.38 2.62 -28.95
CA PHE A 70 9.98 1.42 -29.56
C PHE A 70 10.03 1.55 -31.09
N VAL A 71 8.93 1.95 -31.72
CA VAL A 71 8.86 2.12 -33.18
C VAL A 71 9.75 3.26 -33.65
N LEU A 72 9.69 4.42 -32.98
CA LEU A 72 10.44 5.62 -33.38
C LEU A 72 11.95 5.48 -33.18
N LEU A 73 12.40 4.75 -32.15
CA LEU A 73 13.81 4.55 -31.85
C LEU A 73 14.48 3.46 -32.71
N GLY A 74 13.70 2.57 -33.34
CA GLY A 74 14.19 1.58 -34.30
C GLY A 74 15.34 0.72 -33.77
N ASP A 75 16.29 0.37 -34.65
CA ASP A 75 17.50 -0.38 -34.28
C ASP A 75 18.52 0.54 -33.58
N SER A 76 18.30 0.77 -32.28
CA SER A 76 19.19 1.57 -31.45
C SER A 76 19.35 1.00 -30.05
N TRP A 77 20.49 1.30 -29.42
CA TRP A 77 20.78 0.90 -28.04
C TRP A 77 19.78 1.46 -27.02
N PHE A 78 19.05 2.53 -27.36
CA PHE A 78 18.00 3.08 -26.49
C PHE A 78 16.81 2.14 -26.30
N GLN A 79 16.69 1.06 -27.10
CA GLN A 79 15.71 0.01 -26.86
C GLN A 79 15.87 -0.67 -25.50
N LEU A 80 17.06 -0.67 -24.90
CA LEU A 80 17.26 -1.18 -23.55
C LEU A 80 16.49 -0.35 -22.49
N LEU A 81 16.36 0.96 -22.69
CA LEU A 81 15.55 1.81 -21.82
C LEU A 81 14.07 1.47 -21.98
N ILE A 82 13.61 1.29 -23.22
CA ILE A 82 12.23 0.87 -23.51
C ILE A 82 11.92 -0.49 -22.89
N ALA A 83 12.85 -1.45 -22.97
CA ALA A 83 12.72 -2.74 -22.30
C ALA A 83 12.59 -2.60 -20.77
N GLY A 84 13.38 -1.71 -20.15
CA GLY A 84 13.26 -1.39 -18.73
C GLY A 84 11.89 -0.80 -18.37
N VAL A 85 11.38 0.12 -19.21
CA VAL A 85 10.03 0.69 -19.05
C VAL A 85 8.97 -0.40 -19.14
N PHE A 86 9.03 -1.28 -20.13
CA PHE A 86 8.10 -2.42 -20.22
C PHE A 86 8.16 -3.32 -18.99
N GLY A 87 9.35 -3.59 -18.44
CA GLY A 87 9.48 -4.36 -17.20
C GLY A 87 8.70 -3.72 -16.04
N ILE A 88 8.79 -2.40 -15.89
CA ILE A 88 8.01 -1.66 -14.88
C ILE A 88 6.52 -1.77 -15.19
N LEU A 89 6.11 -1.51 -16.43
CA LEU A 89 4.69 -1.52 -16.82
C LEU A 89 4.03 -2.89 -16.64
N PHE A 90 4.69 -3.97 -17.04
CA PHE A 90 4.18 -5.32 -16.82
C PHE A 90 4.07 -5.66 -15.33
N THR A 91 5.01 -5.18 -14.51
CA THR A 91 4.91 -5.35 -13.04
C THR A 91 3.69 -4.60 -12.49
N GLN A 92 3.39 -3.39 -12.99
CA GLN A 92 2.18 -2.66 -12.57
C GLN A 92 0.89 -3.39 -12.98
N VAL A 93 0.85 -3.96 -14.19
CA VAL A 93 -0.27 -4.80 -14.64
C VAL A 93 -0.42 -6.01 -13.73
N ALA A 94 0.68 -6.69 -13.37
CA ALA A 94 0.66 -7.84 -12.48
C ALA A 94 0.11 -7.49 -11.09
N PHE A 95 0.49 -6.34 -10.52
CA PHE A 95 -0.08 -5.89 -9.25
C PHE A 95 -1.58 -5.56 -9.36
N LEU A 96 -2.01 -4.94 -10.46
CA LEU A 96 -3.42 -4.65 -10.69
C LEU A 96 -4.25 -5.94 -10.81
N ALA A 97 -3.76 -6.93 -11.55
CA ALA A 97 -4.38 -8.24 -11.67
C ALA A 97 -4.39 -9.02 -10.34
N HIS A 98 -3.30 -8.97 -9.57
CA HIS A 98 -3.22 -9.58 -8.24
C HIS A 98 -4.27 -9.02 -7.29
N GLU A 99 -4.43 -7.71 -7.28
CA GLU A 99 -5.41 -7.01 -6.45
C GLU A 99 -6.86 -7.30 -6.89
N ALA A 100 -7.08 -7.47 -8.20
CA ALA A 100 -8.33 -7.98 -8.73
C ALA A 100 -8.59 -9.41 -8.25
N ALA A 101 -7.59 -10.31 -8.26
CA ALA A 101 -7.75 -11.69 -7.77
C ALA A 101 -8.15 -11.74 -6.28
N HIS A 102 -7.74 -10.75 -5.49
CA HIS A 102 -8.19 -10.57 -4.10
C HIS A 102 -9.58 -9.93 -3.95
N ARG A 103 -10.25 -9.63 -5.06
CA ARG A 103 -11.62 -9.06 -5.16
C ARG A 103 -11.77 -7.67 -4.55
N GLN A 104 -10.69 -6.91 -4.51
CA GLN A 104 -10.64 -5.60 -3.86
C GLN A 104 -11.06 -4.45 -4.81
N ILE A 105 -10.92 -4.64 -6.13
CA ILE A 105 -11.14 -3.58 -7.12
C ILE A 105 -12.63 -3.36 -7.41
N LEU A 106 -13.32 -4.39 -7.92
CA LEU A 106 -14.70 -4.28 -8.40
C LEU A 106 -15.73 -4.82 -7.40
N ALA A 107 -16.99 -4.41 -7.61
CA ALA A 107 -18.10 -4.75 -6.72
C ALA A 107 -18.40 -6.26 -6.63
N SER A 108 -18.27 -6.97 -7.75
CA SER A 108 -18.61 -8.39 -7.88
C SER A 108 -17.38 -9.27 -8.09
N GLY A 109 -17.36 -10.46 -7.49
CA GLY A 109 -16.32 -11.47 -7.70
C GLY A 109 -16.07 -11.77 -9.18
N PRO A 110 -17.10 -12.14 -9.99
CA PRO A 110 -16.89 -12.49 -11.40
C PRO A 110 -16.29 -11.37 -12.26
N ALA A 111 -16.55 -10.10 -11.94
CA ALA A 111 -15.93 -9.00 -12.66
C ALA A 111 -14.45 -8.82 -12.29
N ASN A 112 -14.10 -9.06 -11.03
CA ASN A 112 -12.71 -9.09 -10.60
C ASN A 112 -11.97 -10.27 -11.23
N ASP A 113 -12.59 -11.45 -11.30
CA ASP A 113 -12.01 -12.65 -11.90
C ASP A 113 -11.73 -12.48 -13.41
N LYS A 114 -12.43 -11.55 -14.09
CA LYS A 114 -12.16 -11.17 -15.48
C LYS A 114 -11.03 -10.14 -15.64
N LEU A 115 -10.73 -9.39 -14.58
CA LEU A 115 -9.65 -8.41 -14.55
C LEU A 115 -8.31 -9.02 -14.12
N ALA A 116 -8.36 -10.08 -13.32
CA ALA A 116 -7.21 -10.88 -12.90
C ALA A 116 -6.68 -11.75 -14.04
#